data_AF-U9UDG6-F1
#
_entry.id   AF-U9UDG6-F1
#
_cell.length_a   1.000
_cell.length_b   1.000
_cell.length_c   1.000
_cell.angle_alpha   90.00
_cell.angle_beta   90.00
_cell.angle_gamma   90.00
#
_symmetry.space_group_name_H-M   'P 1'
#
loop_
_entity.id
_entity.type
_entity.pdbx_description
1 polymer ?
#
loop_
_entity_poly.entity_id
_entity_poly.type
_entity_poly.pdbx_seq_one_letter_code
_entity_poly.pdbx_strand_id
1 'polypeptide(L)'
;MSEYASYFNQDSAKWSLINFDSWCLQKTNGCHANKIHRIFYKHMNDILLKDSSTEQERSQARNLINSRKKSTNSEGGVGYEHVKLANALWDNPDVLKSIYKENSKKRDRDTDEEDLVEKERHLALKERELSIKEREVKIRALELSNFEKEKELGL
;
A
#
# COMPACT_ATOMS: atom_id res chain seq x y z
N MET A 1 -13.29 2.25 9.77
CA MET A 1 -13.71 2.36 8.35
C MET A 1 -12.77 3.32 7.66
N SER A 2 -12.26 2.94 6.48
CA SER A 2 -11.22 3.67 5.75
C SER A 2 -11.63 5.13 5.50
N GLU A 3 -10.77 6.09 5.84
CA GLU A 3 -10.97 7.55 5.66
C GLU A 3 -11.44 7.91 4.23
N TYR A 4 -11.00 7.11 3.24
CA TYR A 4 -11.32 7.21 1.83
C TYR A 4 -12.74 6.74 1.45
N ALA A 5 -13.44 6.01 2.32
CA ALA A 5 -14.80 5.53 2.04
C ALA A 5 -15.80 6.69 1.90
N SER A 6 -15.53 7.81 2.57
CA SER A 6 -16.38 9.01 2.49
C SER A 6 -16.47 9.58 1.07
N TYR A 7 -15.41 9.44 0.25
CA TYR A 7 -15.45 9.81 -1.16
C TYR A 7 -16.34 8.89 -2.01
N PHE A 8 -16.53 7.62 -1.63
CA PHE A 8 -17.34 6.69 -2.43
C PHE A 8 -18.82 6.67 -2.01
N ASN A 9 -19.18 7.37 -0.94
CA ASN A 9 -20.58 7.52 -0.50
C ASN A 9 -21.38 8.54 -1.34
N GLN A 10 -20.71 9.30 -2.22
CA GLN A 10 -21.34 10.19 -3.19
C GLN A 10 -21.71 9.45 -4.47
N ASP A 11 -22.60 10.04 -5.25
CA ASP A 11 -23.13 9.47 -6.49
C ASP A 11 -22.02 8.91 -7.40
N SER A 12 -22.20 7.64 -7.78
CA SER A 12 -21.31 6.90 -8.66
C SER A 12 -20.98 7.62 -9.96
N ALA A 13 -21.93 8.39 -10.51
CA ALA A 13 -21.70 9.18 -11.73
C ALA A 13 -20.58 10.24 -11.58
N LYS A 14 -20.27 10.66 -10.35
CA LYS A 14 -19.25 11.68 -10.04
C LYS A 14 -17.87 11.08 -9.78
N TRP A 15 -17.76 9.76 -9.69
CA TRP A 15 -16.50 9.08 -9.44
C TRP A 15 -15.55 9.27 -10.62
N SER A 16 -14.35 9.72 -10.31
CA SER A 16 -13.27 9.95 -11.26
C SER A 16 -11.96 9.90 -10.49
N LEU A 17 -10.91 9.35 -11.11
CA LEU A 17 -9.58 9.32 -10.49
C LEU A 17 -9.06 10.75 -10.23
N ILE A 18 -9.32 11.68 -11.14
CA ILE A 18 -8.92 13.10 -11.01
C ILE A 18 -9.64 13.77 -9.84
N ASN A 19 -10.93 13.49 -9.70
CA ASN A 19 -11.72 14.02 -8.58
C ASN A 19 -11.29 13.40 -7.26
N PHE A 20 -10.92 12.12 -7.27
CA PHE A 20 -10.43 11.41 -6.09
C PHE A 20 -9.06 11.91 -5.64
N ASP A 21 -8.14 12.14 -6.58
CA ASP A 21 -6.82 12.73 -6.30
C ASP A 21 -6.98 14.14 -5.72
N SER A 22 -7.83 14.97 -6.34
CA SER A 22 -8.14 16.33 -5.86
C SER A 22 -8.74 16.31 -4.45
N TRP A 23 -9.62 15.35 -4.17
CA TRP A 23 -10.21 15.17 -2.86
C TRP A 23 -9.17 14.71 -1.81
N CYS A 24 -8.29 13.78 -2.17
CA CYS A 24 -7.22 13.30 -1.28
C CYS A 24 -6.21 14.41 -0.95
N LEU A 25 -5.88 15.27 -1.90
CA LEU A 25 -5.00 16.43 -1.68
C LEU A 25 -5.55 17.42 -0.66
N GLN A 26 -6.88 17.56 -0.58
CA GLN A 26 -7.53 18.47 0.37
C GLN A 26 -7.72 17.85 1.76
N LYS A 27 -7.79 16.51 1.85
CA LYS A 27 -8.15 15.79 3.09
C LYS A 27 -6.99 15.07 3.77
N THR A 28 -5.92 14.76 3.05
CA THR A 28 -4.76 14.00 3.59
C THR A 28 -3.47 14.80 3.43
N ASN A 29 -2.71 14.97 4.52
CA ASN A 29 -1.45 15.74 4.56
C ASN A 29 -0.25 15.08 3.83
N GLY A 30 -0.51 14.24 2.82
CA GLY A 30 0.54 13.57 2.06
C GLY A 30 0.00 12.90 0.80
N CYS A 31 0.44 13.37 -0.37
CA CYS A 31 0.07 12.80 -1.65
C CYS A 31 1.05 11.70 -2.06
N HIS A 32 0.75 10.45 -1.68
CA HIS A 32 1.38 9.29 -2.31
C HIS A 32 0.48 8.81 -3.44
N ALA A 33 0.62 9.39 -4.64
CA ALA A 33 -0.22 9.10 -5.81
C ALA A 33 -0.41 7.59 -6.05
N ASN A 34 0.67 6.80 -5.95
CA ASN A 34 0.61 5.34 -6.11
C ASN A 34 -0.27 4.64 -5.06
N LYS A 35 -0.22 5.09 -3.80
CA LYS A 35 -1.02 4.54 -2.71
C LYS A 35 -2.49 4.91 -2.87
N ILE A 36 -2.77 6.16 -3.25
CA ILE A 36 -4.11 6.68 -3.48
C ILE A 36 -4.76 5.97 -4.66
N HIS A 37 -4.07 5.82 -5.78
CA HIS A 37 -4.57 5.11 -6.95
C HIS A 37 -4.85 3.63 -6.66
N ARG A 38 -3.99 2.97 -5.85
CA ARG A 38 -4.22 1.59 -5.39
C ARG A 38 -5.51 1.48 -4.58
N ILE A 39 -5.81 2.46 -3.71
CA ILE A 39 -7.05 2.51 -2.94
C ILE A 39 -8.26 2.71 -3.86
N PHE A 40 -8.17 3.62 -4.83
CA PHE A 40 -9.23 3.87 -5.81
C PHE A 40 -9.59 2.60 -6.60
N TYR A 41 -8.60 1.96 -7.21
CA TYR A 41 -8.85 0.76 -8.01
C TYR A 41 -9.22 -0.46 -7.17
N LYS A 42 -8.76 -0.54 -5.91
CA LYS A 42 -9.24 -1.55 -4.97
C LYS A 42 -10.75 -1.40 -4.77
N HIS A 43 -11.22 -0.19 -4.50
CA HIS A 43 -12.65 0.08 -4.32
C HIS A 43 -13.47 -0.27 -5.57
N MET A 44 -12.99 0.09 -6.76
CA MET A 44 -13.66 -0.27 -8.02
C MET A 44 -13.76 -1.78 -8.22
N ASN A 45 -12.71 -2.53 -7.90
CA ASN A 45 -12.76 -4.00 -7.97
C ASN A 45 -13.69 -4.60 -6.90
N ASP A 46 -13.72 -4.03 -5.69
CA ASP A 46 -14.62 -4.48 -4.63
C ASP A 46 -16.10 -4.32 -5.04
N ILE A 47 -16.46 -3.24 -5.73
CA ILE A 47 -17.82 -3.02 -6.29
C ILE A 47 -18.18 -4.11 -7.31
N LEU A 48 -17.22 -4.54 -8.13
CA LEU A 48 -17.46 -5.57 -9.14
C LEU A 48 -17.60 -6.98 -8.53
N LEU A 49 -17.03 -7.19 -7.34
CA LEU A 49 -17.07 -8.47 -6.63
C LEU A 49 -18.21 -8.58 -5.62
N LYS A 50 -18.78 -7.45 -5.18
CA LYS A 50 -19.91 -7.42 -4.24
C LYS A 50 -21.23 -7.69 -4.96
N ASP A 51 -21.98 -8.66 -4.48
CA ASP A 51 -23.33 -8.98 -4.97
C ASP A 51 -24.35 -7.88 -4.65
N SER A 52 -24.08 -7.04 -3.65
CA SER A 52 -24.94 -5.92 -3.24
C SER A 52 -24.78 -4.65 -4.08
N SER A 53 -23.82 -4.60 -5.00
CA SER A 53 -23.55 -3.42 -5.82
C SER A 53 -24.54 -3.30 -6.97
N THR A 54 -25.00 -2.08 -7.23
CA THR A 54 -25.95 -1.79 -8.30
C THR A 54 -25.29 -1.91 -9.68
N GLU A 55 -26.08 -2.18 -10.73
CA GLU A 55 -25.53 -2.26 -12.10
C GLU A 55 -24.96 -0.92 -12.58
N GLN A 56 -25.49 0.20 -12.09
CA GLN A 56 -24.95 1.53 -12.36
C GLN A 56 -23.53 1.68 -11.79
N GLU A 57 -23.31 1.30 -10.53
CA GLU A 57 -21.98 1.33 -9.90
C GLU A 57 -21.01 0.37 -10.60
N ARG A 58 -21.48 -0.82 -11.00
CA ARG A 58 -20.68 -1.81 -11.74
C ARG A 58 -20.30 -1.31 -13.12
N SER A 59 -21.24 -0.73 -13.86
CA SER A 59 -20.99 -0.12 -15.18
C SER A 59 -19.97 1.01 -15.08
N GLN A 60 -20.14 1.89 -14.10
CA GLN A 60 -19.22 2.99 -13.86
C GLN A 60 -17.83 2.50 -13.45
N ALA A 61 -17.73 1.51 -12.55
CA ALA A 61 -16.46 0.91 -12.16
C ALA A 61 -15.74 0.26 -13.36
N ARG A 62 -16.46 -0.47 -14.22
CA ARG A 62 -15.92 -1.02 -15.48
C ARG A 62 -15.39 0.10 -16.39
N ASN A 63 -16.14 1.19 -16.54
CA ASN A 63 -15.74 2.32 -17.37
C ASN A 63 -14.48 3.01 -16.84
N LEU A 64 -14.39 3.25 -15.53
CA LEU A 64 -13.24 3.90 -14.90
C LEU A 64 -11.97 3.03 -14.93
N ILE A 65 -12.13 1.70 -14.77
CA ILE A 65 -11.02 0.75 -14.93
C ILE A 65 -10.55 0.69 -16.40
N ASN A 66 -11.47 0.65 -17.36
CA ASN A 66 -11.14 0.58 -18.78
C ASN A 66 -10.65 1.93 -19.36
N SER A 67 -10.99 3.06 -18.75
CA SER A 67 -10.50 4.38 -19.18
C SER A 67 -8.98 4.51 -18.98
N ARG A 68 -8.40 3.79 -18.01
CA ARG A 68 -6.95 3.64 -17.86
C ARG A 68 -6.28 3.01 -19.10
N LYS A 69 -6.98 2.12 -19.82
CA LYS A 69 -6.47 1.45 -21.02
C LYS A 69 -6.37 2.37 -22.24
N LYS A 70 -7.16 3.45 -22.31
CA LYS A 70 -7.14 4.36 -23.47
C LYS A 70 -6.01 5.40 -23.41
N SER A 71 -5.53 5.75 -22.21
CA SER A 71 -4.42 6.70 -22.04
C SER A 71 -3.05 6.13 -22.41
N THR A 72 -2.94 4.82 -22.60
CA THR A 72 -1.68 4.14 -22.97
C THR A 72 -1.65 3.73 -24.45
N ASN A 73 -2.63 4.15 -25.25
CA ASN A 73 -2.71 3.82 -26.68
C ASN A 73 -2.05 4.86 -27.59
N SER A 74 -1.45 5.91 -27.05
CA SER A 74 -0.58 6.82 -27.79
C SER A 74 0.87 6.43 -27.54
N GLU A 75 1.49 5.85 -28.58
CA GLU A 75 2.92 5.57 -28.75
C GLU A 75 3.46 4.21 -28.26
N GLY A 76 3.97 3.43 -29.23
CA GLY A 76 4.97 2.38 -28.99
C GLY A 76 4.43 0.96 -28.89
N GLY A 77 4.37 0.26 -30.02
CA GLY A 77 4.02 -1.15 -30.08
C GLY A 77 5.08 -2.04 -29.43
N VAL A 78 4.70 -2.75 -28.36
CA VAL A 78 5.09 -4.14 -28.00
C VAL A 78 4.11 -4.56 -26.89
N GLY A 79 3.23 -5.55 -27.12
CA GLY A 79 2.41 -6.09 -26.02
C GLY A 79 0.99 -6.54 -26.36
N TYR A 80 0.77 -7.22 -27.48
CA TYR A 80 -0.58 -7.63 -27.90
C TYR A 80 -1.02 -9.04 -27.46
N GLU A 81 -0.19 -9.81 -26.75
CA GLU A 81 -0.58 -11.13 -26.25
C GLU A 81 -1.30 -11.04 -24.89
N HIS A 82 -0.83 -10.21 -23.96
CA HIS A 82 -1.47 -10.06 -22.64
C HIS A 82 -2.86 -9.43 -22.71
N VAL A 83 -3.12 -8.57 -23.70
CA VAL A 83 -4.43 -7.91 -23.89
C VAL A 83 -5.44 -8.84 -24.54
N LYS A 84 -5.01 -9.66 -25.51
CA LYS A 84 -5.85 -10.73 -26.08
C LYS A 84 -6.16 -11.80 -25.04
N LEU A 85 -5.15 -12.21 -24.27
CA LEU A 85 -5.31 -13.15 -23.16
C LEU A 85 -6.23 -12.58 -22.08
N ALA A 86 -6.08 -11.29 -21.73
CA ALA A 86 -7.00 -10.62 -20.82
C ALA A 86 -8.43 -10.65 -21.36
N ASN A 87 -8.66 -10.27 -22.62
CA ASN A 87 -10.00 -10.29 -23.23
C ASN A 87 -10.62 -11.70 -23.24
N ALA A 88 -9.84 -12.74 -23.57
CA ALA A 88 -10.29 -14.13 -23.50
C ALA A 88 -10.60 -14.59 -22.06
N LEU A 89 -9.91 -14.04 -21.06
CA LEU A 89 -10.22 -14.26 -19.65
C LEU A 89 -11.48 -13.50 -19.20
N TRP A 90 -11.74 -12.30 -19.76
CA TRP A 90 -12.95 -11.50 -19.49
C TRP A 90 -14.23 -12.13 -20.04
N ASP A 91 -14.14 -12.93 -21.10
CA ASP A 91 -15.27 -13.70 -21.65
C ASP A 91 -15.66 -14.91 -20.77
N ASN A 92 -14.81 -15.29 -19.79
CA ASN A 92 -15.02 -16.48 -18.97
C ASN A 92 -14.84 -16.20 -17.46
N PRO A 93 -15.90 -15.72 -16.77
CA PRO A 93 -15.81 -15.18 -15.41
C PRO A 93 -15.36 -16.20 -14.34
N ASP A 94 -15.54 -17.50 -14.57
CA ASP A 94 -15.11 -18.56 -13.65
C ASP A 94 -13.58 -18.76 -13.65
N VAL A 95 -12.95 -18.54 -14.81
CA VAL A 95 -11.49 -18.57 -14.94
C VAL A 95 -10.87 -17.36 -14.24
N LEU A 96 -11.50 -16.17 -14.37
CA LEU A 96 -11.12 -14.98 -13.62
C LEU A 96 -11.22 -15.17 -12.10
N LYS A 97 -12.32 -15.76 -11.60
CA LYS A 97 -12.49 -16.06 -10.17
C LYS A 97 -11.39 -16.99 -9.65
N SER A 98 -11.03 -18.02 -10.42
CA SER A 98 -10.01 -18.99 -10.03
C SER A 98 -8.61 -18.36 -9.98
N ILE A 99 -8.23 -17.59 -11.02
CA ILE A 99 -6.96 -16.86 -11.07
C ILE A 99 -6.86 -15.82 -9.96
N TYR A 100 -7.96 -15.10 -9.66
CA TYR A 100 -7.97 -14.12 -8.58
C TYR A 100 -7.84 -14.78 -7.19
N LYS A 101 -8.46 -15.94 -6.99
CA LYS A 101 -8.37 -16.72 -5.74
C LYS A 101 -6.97 -17.31 -5.52
N GLU A 102 -6.29 -17.69 -6.59
CA GLU A 102 -4.92 -18.20 -6.53
C GLU A 102 -3.90 -17.06 -6.33
N ASN A 103 -4.08 -15.94 -7.03
CA ASN A 103 -3.25 -14.75 -6.87
C ASN A 103 -3.50 -13.97 -5.58
N SER A 104 -4.67 -14.08 -4.95
CA SER A 104 -4.89 -13.54 -3.60
C SER A 104 -4.08 -14.33 -2.57
N LYS A 105 -4.17 -15.67 -2.59
CA LYS A 105 -3.35 -16.53 -1.72
C LYS A 105 -1.84 -16.36 -1.88
N LYS A 106 -1.38 -16.01 -3.09
CA LYS A 106 0.03 -15.70 -3.34
C LYS A 106 0.40 -14.31 -2.81
N ARG A 107 -0.45 -13.30 -3.05
CA ARG A 107 -0.24 -11.92 -2.56
C ARG A 107 -0.37 -11.77 -1.05
N ASP A 108 -1.23 -12.55 -0.40
CA ASP A 108 -1.34 -12.56 1.07
C ASP A 108 -0.02 -13.06 1.69
N ARG A 109 0.59 -14.10 1.09
CA ARG A 109 1.92 -14.59 1.48
C ARG A 109 3.01 -13.55 1.27
N ASP A 110 3.05 -12.90 0.10
CA ASP A 110 4.07 -11.89 -0.19
C ASP A 110 3.91 -10.66 0.74
N THR A 111 2.68 -10.31 1.13
CA THR A 111 2.40 -9.21 2.07
C THR A 111 2.80 -9.58 3.50
N ASP A 112 2.50 -10.81 3.94
CA ASP A 112 2.92 -11.31 5.25
C ASP A 112 4.46 -11.36 5.36
N GLU A 113 5.16 -11.70 4.27
CA GLU A 113 6.62 -11.71 4.20
C GLU A 113 7.21 -10.30 4.26
N GLU A 114 6.61 -9.33 3.57
CA GLU A 114 7.02 -7.92 3.63
C GLU A 114 6.80 -7.30 5.04
N ASP A 115 5.68 -7.65 5.70
CA ASP A 115 5.38 -7.25 7.09
C ASP A 115 6.35 -7.89 8.10
N LEU A 116 6.82 -9.11 7.86
CA LEU A 116 7.81 -9.78 8.71
C LEU A 116 9.19 -9.13 8.58
N VAL A 117 9.62 -8.79 7.36
CA VAL A 117 10.90 -8.09 7.10
C VAL A 117 10.92 -6.72 7.78
N GLU A 118 9.82 -5.96 7.74
CA GLU A 118 9.75 -4.66 8.42
C GLU A 118 9.80 -4.81 9.95
N LYS A 119 9.13 -5.83 10.52
CA LYS A 119 9.22 -6.14 11.96
C LYS A 119 10.64 -6.50 12.38
N GLU A 120 11.33 -7.34 11.61
CA GLU A 120 12.71 -7.74 11.88
C GLU A 120 13.66 -6.53 11.83
N ARG A 121 13.50 -5.67 10.82
CA ARG A 121 14.25 -4.41 10.72
C ARG A 121 14.01 -3.49 11.92
N HIS A 122 12.77 -3.39 12.39
CA HIS A 122 12.43 -2.55 13.54
C HIS A 122 13.03 -3.09 14.84
N LEU A 123 13.02 -4.42 15.03
CA LEU A 123 13.67 -5.06 16.17
C LEU A 123 15.19 -4.86 16.16
N ALA A 124 15.85 -5.04 15.01
CA ALA A 124 17.29 -4.81 14.87
C ALA A 124 17.70 -3.37 15.21
N LEU A 125 16.89 -2.38 14.83
CA LEU A 125 17.11 -0.98 15.22
C LEU A 125 16.99 -0.79 16.73
N LYS A 126 15.99 -1.40 17.36
CA LYS A 126 15.78 -1.32 18.81
C LYS A 126 16.90 -1.99 19.60
N GLU A 127 17.39 -3.14 19.15
CA GLU A 127 18.58 -3.80 19.72
C GLU A 127 19.82 -2.91 19.62
N ARG A 128 20.03 -2.27 18.46
CA ARG A 128 21.15 -1.34 18.28
C ARG A 128 21.06 -0.14 19.22
N GLU A 129 19.88 0.43 19.39
CA GLU A 129 19.65 1.55 20.31
C GLU A 129 19.94 1.15 21.77
N LEU A 130 19.49 -0.02 22.20
CA LEU A 130 19.79 -0.56 23.54
C LEU A 130 21.28 -0.79 23.72
N SER A 131 21.96 -1.35 22.72
CA SER A 131 23.42 -1.55 22.77
C SER A 131 24.20 -0.24 22.88
N ILE A 132 23.71 0.85 22.27
CA ILE A 132 24.28 2.18 22.43
C ILE A 132 24.08 2.68 23.87
N LYS A 133 22.86 2.59 24.41
CA LYS A 133 22.56 3.00 25.80
C LYS A 133 23.39 2.23 26.81
N GLU A 134 23.59 0.93 26.62
CA GLU A 134 24.47 0.13 27.49
C GLU A 134 25.92 0.61 27.45
N ARG A 135 26.45 0.96 26.27
CA ARG A 135 27.80 1.53 26.15
C ARG A 135 27.89 2.89 26.85
N GLU A 136 26.89 3.75 26.69
CA GLU A 136 26.85 5.05 27.35
C GLU A 136 26.84 4.93 28.88
N VAL A 137 26.05 3.99 29.43
CA VAL A 137 26.04 3.71 30.87
C VAL A 137 27.40 3.20 31.35
N LYS A 138 28.04 2.30 30.59
CA LYS A 138 29.40 1.81 30.92
C LYS A 138 30.43 2.93 30.93
N ILE A 139 30.38 3.85 29.96
CA ILE A 139 31.27 5.00 29.90
C ILE A 139 31.07 5.88 31.14
N ARG A 140 29.82 6.22 31.48
CA ARG A 140 29.51 7.02 32.68
C ARG A 140 29.99 6.35 33.97
N ALA A 141 29.86 5.04 34.09
CA ALA A 141 30.36 4.31 35.26
C ALA A 141 31.89 4.38 35.38
N LEU A 142 32.61 4.28 34.25
CA LEU A 142 34.06 4.43 34.22
C LEU A 142 34.50 5.85 34.54
N GLU A 143 33.81 6.87 34.01
CA GLU A 143 34.06 8.29 34.32
C GLU A 143 33.92 8.56 35.82
N LEU A 144 32.85 8.05 36.46
CA LEU A 144 32.64 8.17 37.90
C LEU A 144 33.75 7.47 38.70
N SER A 145 34.12 6.25 38.31
CA SER A 145 35.21 5.51 38.98
C SER A 145 36.56 6.21 38.83
N ASN A 146 36.84 6.81 37.68
CA ASN A 146 38.05 7.61 37.48
C ASN A 146 38.04 8.86 38.35
N PHE A 147 36.91 9.57 38.42
CA PHE A 147 36.76 10.74 39.29
C PHE A 147 36.99 10.39 40.78
N GLU A 148 36.48 9.26 41.25
CA GLU A 148 36.72 8.77 42.61
C GLU A 148 38.22 8.48 42.85
N LYS A 149 38.89 7.83 41.89
CA LYS A 149 40.33 7.55 41.99
C LYS A 149 41.19 8.81 41.94
N GLU A 150 40.85 9.78 41.08
CA GLU A 150 41.54 11.08 41.04
C GLU A 150 41.45 11.78 42.39
N LYS A 151 40.25 11.79 42.99
CA LYS A 151 40.03 12.32 44.33
C LYS A 151 40.82 11.58 45.42
N GLU A 152 40.92 10.24 45.35
CA GLU A 152 41.74 9.45 46.28
C GLU A 152 43.24 9.71 46.11
N LEU A 153 43.70 9.96 44.88
CA LEU A 153 45.09 10.28 44.56
C LEU A 153 45.46 11.74 44.82
N GLY A 154 44.48 12.59 45.16
CA GLY A 154 44.68 14.01 45.44
C GLY A 154 45.04 14.85 44.21
N LEU A 155 44.64 14.39 43.02
CA LEU A 155 44.70 15.11 41.75
C LEU A 155 43.43 15.95 41.55
#